data_AF-A0A6S6T8H2-F1
#
_entry.id   AF-A0A6S6T8H2-F1
#
_cell.length_a   1.000
_cell.length_b   1.000
_cell.length_c   1.000
_cell.angle_alpha   90.00
_cell.angle_beta   90.00
_cell.angle_gamma   90.00
#
_symmetry.space_group_name_H-M   'P 1'
#
loop_
_entity.id
_entity.type
_entity.pdbx_description
1 polymer ?
#
loop_
_entity_poly.entity_id
_entity_poly.type
_entity_poly.pdbx_seq_one_letter_code
_entity_poly.pdbx_strand_id
1 'polypeptide(L)'
;MKITVPESYRDYVNDKVVSSVVDHLLEQTGKKLPSELEWPEVRAYHEACLSAQKVQADYIIFLFDLWDAIWGKALSEVGSFEFWTPDELKEGSSEWLPSSKNLWDDGLYQRMDFEKNGGQWSLLVWIAHDDSDGVYTSFIVYDEGGETVTDALDIQLSSAWEDELDADGFFCNTGEYSIVITKDSVDIDTSSLEGAVSELLSIIR
;
A
#
# COMPACT_ATOMS: atom_id res chain seq x y z
N MET A 1 -4.30 7.90 -15.09
CA MET A 1 -2.96 8.54 -15.28
C MET A 1 -1.93 7.44 -15.51
N LYS A 2 -0.71 7.72 -15.99
CA LYS A 2 0.32 6.68 -16.13
C LYS A 2 1.42 6.81 -15.08
N ILE A 3 1.70 5.73 -14.38
CA ILE A 3 2.80 5.62 -13.40
C ILE A 3 3.80 4.58 -13.89
N THR A 4 5.07 4.93 -13.87
CA THR A 4 6.16 4.03 -14.25
C THR A 4 6.41 3.01 -13.15
N VAL A 5 6.46 1.72 -13.50
CA VAL A 5 6.84 0.65 -12.58
C VAL A 5 8.38 0.52 -12.59
N PRO A 6 9.06 0.67 -11.45
CA PRO A 6 10.49 0.49 -11.37
C PRO A 6 10.93 -0.89 -11.88
N GLU A 7 11.98 -0.94 -12.70
CA GLU A 7 12.48 -2.20 -13.28
C GLU A 7 12.84 -3.23 -12.22
N SER A 8 13.54 -2.81 -11.17
CA SER A 8 13.93 -3.65 -10.03
C SER A 8 12.74 -4.31 -9.34
N TYR A 9 11.65 -3.56 -9.15
CA TYR A 9 10.42 -4.07 -8.54
C TYR A 9 9.61 -4.94 -9.52
N ARG A 10 9.58 -4.56 -10.80
CA ARG A 10 8.96 -5.37 -11.84
C ARG A 10 9.63 -6.74 -11.97
N ASP A 11 10.96 -6.79 -11.92
CA ASP A 11 11.72 -8.05 -11.92
C ASP A 11 11.42 -8.86 -10.66
N TYR A 12 11.35 -8.20 -9.49
CA TYR A 12 10.98 -8.84 -8.22
C TYR A 12 9.61 -9.55 -8.31
N VAL A 13 8.55 -8.86 -8.75
CA VAL A 13 7.20 -9.46 -8.78
C VAL A 13 7.03 -10.50 -9.90
N ASN A 14 7.90 -10.52 -10.92
CA ASN A 14 7.76 -11.42 -12.07
C ASN A 14 8.76 -12.60 -12.11
N ASP A 15 9.84 -12.56 -11.32
CA ASP A 15 10.84 -13.63 -11.26
C ASP A 15 10.95 -14.20 -9.84
N LYS A 16 10.47 -15.44 -9.67
CA LYS A 16 10.46 -16.15 -8.38
C LYS A 16 11.85 -16.37 -7.77
N VAL A 17 12.89 -16.43 -8.61
CA VAL A 17 14.27 -16.54 -8.12
C VAL A 17 14.72 -15.19 -7.58
N VAL A 18 14.41 -14.10 -8.29
CA VAL A 18 14.70 -12.74 -7.83
C VAL A 18 13.96 -12.45 -6.53
N SER A 19 12.66 -12.72 -6.45
CA SER A 19 11.88 -12.46 -5.23
C SER A 19 12.44 -13.19 -4.03
N SER A 20 12.66 -14.51 -4.15
CA SER A 20 13.19 -15.33 -3.06
C SER A 20 14.56 -14.85 -2.57
N VAL A 21 15.44 -14.38 -3.47
CA VAL A 21 16.75 -13.84 -3.09
C VAL A 21 16.61 -12.48 -2.39
N VAL A 22 15.75 -11.60 -2.91
CA VAL A 22 15.49 -10.29 -2.31
C VAL A 22 14.91 -10.45 -0.90
N ASP A 23 13.87 -11.26 -0.73
CA ASP A 23 13.22 -11.52 0.56
C ASP A 23 14.24 -12.03 1.59
N HIS A 24 15.04 -13.03 1.19
CA HIS A 24 16.08 -13.58 2.06
C HIS A 24 17.09 -12.51 2.49
N LEU A 25 17.56 -11.67 1.57
CA LEU A 25 18.56 -10.63 1.86
C LEU A 25 17.98 -9.49 2.72
N LEU A 26 16.73 -9.11 2.50
CA LEU A 26 16.03 -8.12 3.33
C LEU A 26 15.88 -8.63 4.76
N GLU A 27 15.55 -9.91 4.95
CA GLU A 27 15.52 -10.54 6.28
C GLU A 27 16.89 -10.56 6.96
N GLN A 28 18.00 -10.62 6.20
CA GLN A 28 19.36 -10.60 6.77
C GLN A 28 19.90 -9.19 7.03
N THR A 29 19.20 -8.14 6.59
CA THR A 29 19.67 -6.76 6.74
C THR A 29 19.85 -6.39 8.22
N GLY A 30 21.02 -5.83 8.56
CA GLY A 30 21.36 -5.46 9.93
C GLY A 30 21.76 -6.63 10.84
N LYS A 31 21.78 -7.88 10.34
CA LYS A 31 22.25 -9.06 11.07
C LYS A 31 23.77 -9.27 10.88
N LYS A 32 24.32 -10.23 11.62
CA LYS A 32 25.72 -10.66 11.49
C LYS A 32 25.93 -11.33 10.12
N LEU A 33 27.17 -11.27 9.62
CA LEU A 33 27.54 -12.00 8.40
C LEU A 33 27.27 -13.51 8.55
N PRO A 34 26.79 -14.19 7.50
CA PRO A 34 26.66 -15.65 7.49
C PRO A 34 27.97 -16.34 7.84
N SER A 35 27.91 -17.44 8.60
CA SER A 35 29.09 -18.18 9.05
C SER A 35 29.85 -18.87 7.92
N GLU A 36 29.16 -19.17 6.81
CA GLU A 36 29.72 -19.87 5.66
C GLU A 36 30.40 -18.91 4.66
N LEU A 37 30.32 -17.59 4.89
CA LEU A 37 30.82 -16.59 3.96
C LEU A 37 32.34 -16.43 4.08
N GLU A 38 33.06 -16.62 2.98
CA GLU A 38 34.50 -16.41 2.93
C GLU A 38 34.84 -14.94 2.68
N TRP A 39 35.99 -14.47 3.20
CA TRP A 39 36.40 -13.06 3.07
C TRP A 39 36.33 -12.47 1.65
N PRO A 40 36.70 -13.20 0.58
CA PRO A 40 36.55 -12.71 -0.80
C PRO A 40 35.09 -12.47 -1.23
N GLU A 41 34.12 -13.13 -0.60
CA GLU A 41 32.70 -13.08 -0.94
C GLU A 41 31.96 -11.95 -0.22
N VAL A 42 32.52 -11.43 0.87
CA VAL A 42 31.92 -10.36 1.71
C VAL A 42 31.53 -9.14 0.89
N ARG A 43 32.35 -8.76 -0.11
CA ARG A 43 32.04 -7.62 -0.98
C ARG A 43 30.78 -7.87 -1.82
N ALA A 44 30.72 -9.02 -2.48
CA ALA A 44 29.58 -9.39 -3.32
C ALA A 44 28.30 -9.55 -2.50
N TYR A 45 28.41 -10.10 -1.27
CA TYR A 45 27.29 -10.18 -0.33
C TYR A 45 26.70 -8.80 -0.02
N HIS A 46 27.53 -7.81 0.32
CA HIS A 46 27.02 -6.46 0.61
C HIS A 46 26.46 -5.74 -0.63
N GLU A 47 27.03 -5.98 -1.81
CA GLU A 47 26.46 -5.48 -3.08
C GLU A 47 25.07 -6.09 -3.35
N ALA A 48 24.88 -7.38 -3.02
CA ALA A 48 23.59 -8.04 -3.10
C ALA A 48 22.59 -7.47 -2.08
N CYS A 49 23.00 -7.29 -0.81
CA CYS A 49 22.15 -6.64 0.21
C CYS A 49 21.71 -5.24 -0.22
N LEU A 50 22.62 -4.43 -0.76
CA LEU A 50 22.29 -3.09 -1.27
C LEU A 50 21.28 -3.16 -2.43
N SER A 51 21.42 -4.14 -3.31
CA SER A 51 20.49 -4.35 -4.42
C SER A 51 19.10 -4.74 -3.93
N ALA A 52 19.00 -5.61 -2.92
CA ALA A 52 17.73 -5.97 -2.29
C ALA A 52 17.06 -4.75 -1.61
N GLN A 53 17.83 -3.94 -0.88
CA GLN A 53 17.33 -2.67 -0.31
C GLN A 53 16.85 -1.69 -1.38
N LYS A 54 17.49 -1.67 -2.55
CA LYS A 54 17.05 -0.85 -3.67
C LYS A 54 15.68 -1.30 -4.19
N VAL A 55 15.44 -2.61 -4.32
CA VAL A 55 14.11 -3.14 -4.71
C VAL A 55 13.04 -2.67 -3.73
N GLN A 56 13.31 -2.79 -2.41
CA GLN A 56 12.39 -2.31 -1.37
C GLN A 56 12.12 -0.81 -1.49
N ALA A 57 13.17 0.00 -1.65
CA ALA A 57 13.01 1.45 -1.79
C ALA A 57 12.24 1.84 -3.06
N ASP A 58 12.53 1.17 -4.18
CA ASP A 58 11.85 1.42 -5.45
C ASP A 58 10.35 1.07 -5.36
N TYR A 59 9.98 -0.03 -4.67
CA TYR A 59 8.57 -0.36 -4.39
C TYR A 59 7.88 0.73 -3.56
N ILE A 60 8.50 1.15 -2.45
CA ILE A 60 7.90 2.16 -1.56
C ILE A 60 7.69 3.48 -2.32
N ILE A 61 8.67 3.92 -3.12
CA ILE A 61 8.53 5.12 -3.96
C ILE A 61 7.40 4.94 -4.96
N PHE A 62 7.30 3.78 -5.60
CA PHE A 62 6.20 3.47 -6.51
C PHE A 62 4.82 3.53 -5.83
N LEU A 63 4.69 3.08 -4.57
CA LEU A 63 3.45 3.24 -3.80
C LEU A 63 3.10 4.71 -3.54
N PHE A 64 4.10 5.57 -3.28
CA PHE A 64 3.87 7.02 -3.14
C PHE A 64 3.45 7.65 -4.47
N ASP A 65 4.06 7.26 -5.59
CA ASP A 65 3.67 7.74 -6.91
C ASP A 65 2.22 7.31 -7.24
N LEU A 66 1.83 6.09 -6.87
CA LEU A 66 0.45 5.60 -6.94
C LEU A 66 -0.49 6.43 -6.05
N TRP A 67 -0.10 6.68 -4.80
CA TRP A 67 -0.86 7.48 -3.86
C TRP A 67 -1.16 8.87 -4.42
N ASP A 68 -0.14 9.57 -4.89
CA ASP A 68 -0.30 10.91 -5.44
C ASP A 68 -1.22 10.90 -6.68
N ALA A 69 -1.13 9.85 -7.50
CA ALA A 69 -1.95 9.68 -8.70
C ALA A 69 -3.44 9.47 -8.39
N ILE A 70 -3.74 8.68 -7.36
CA ILE A 70 -5.11 8.23 -7.06
C ILE A 70 -5.74 9.03 -5.92
N TRP A 71 -5.16 8.97 -4.72
CA TRP A 71 -5.69 9.59 -3.52
C TRP A 71 -5.30 11.06 -3.43
N GLY A 72 -4.04 11.40 -3.63
CA GLY A 72 -3.54 12.77 -3.52
C GLY A 72 -4.31 13.73 -4.43
N LYS A 73 -4.50 13.35 -5.69
CA LYS A 73 -5.34 14.09 -6.64
C LYS A 73 -6.80 14.15 -6.17
N ALA A 74 -7.44 13.02 -5.89
CA ALA A 74 -8.86 12.99 -5.56
C ALA A 74 -9.19 13.78 -4.29
N LEU A 75 -8.40 13.62 -3.22
CA LEU A 75 -8.56 14.33 -1.95
C LEU A 75 -8.39 15.85 -2.13
N SER A 76 -7.48 16.30 -3.01
CA SER A 76 -7.29 17.72 -3.31
C SER A 76 -8.54 18.40 -3.91
N GLU A 77 -9.44 17.63 -4.52
CA GLU A 77 -10.68 18.12 -5.15
C GLU A 77 -11.88 18.09 -4.19
N VAL A 78 -11.78 17.38 -3.05
CA VAL A 78 -12.91 17.03 -2.19
C VAL A 78 -13.09 17.95 -0.98
N GLY A 79 -12.01 18.47 -0.39
CA GLY A 79 -12.09 19.37 0.76
C GLY A 79 -11.10 19.02 1.87
N SER A 80 -11.40 19.48 3.10
CA SER A 80 -10.49 19.44 4.24
C SER A 80 -10.48 18.08 4.93
N PHE A 81 -9.51 17.25 4.58
CA PHE A 81 -9.09 16.10 5.40
C PHE A 81 -7.95 16.51 6.31
N GLU A 82 -7.97 16.03 7.55
CA GLU A 82 -6.83 16.16 8.46
C GLU A 82 -6.05 14.84 8.48
N PHE A 83 -4.88 14.84 7.85
CA PHE A 83 -4.03 13.66 7.76
C PHE A 83 -3.27 13.45 9.06
N TRP A 84 -3.27 12.21 9.53
CA TRP A 84 -2.44 11.83 10.65
C TRP A 84 -0.97 11.82 10.25
N THR A 85 -0.15 12.39 11.11
CA THR A 85 1.30 12.32 11.05
C THR A 85 1.80 10.90 11.33
N PRO A 86 3.03 10.55 10.94
CA PRO A 86 3.64 9.28 11.31
C PRO A 86 3.70 9.02 12.82
N ASP A 87 3.73 10.06 13.66
CA ASP A 87 3.73 9.88 15.11
C ASP A 87 2.33 9.62 15.66
N GLU A 88 1.30 10.29 15.14
CA GLU A 88 -0.11 9.99 15.49
C GLU A 88 -0.51 8.57 15.08
N LEU A 89 -0.08 8.12 13.90
CA LEU A 89 -0.27 6.72 13.46
C LEU A 89 0.34 5.71 14.43
N LYS A 90 1.50 6.03 15.04
CA LYS A 90 2.14 5.14 16.03
C LYS A 90 1.38 5.10 17.35
N GLU A 91 0.77 6.22 17.74
CA GLU A 91 0.02 6.30 18.99
C GLU A 91 -1.34 5.62 18.89
N GLY A 92 -2.00 5.72 17.73
CA GLY A 92 -3.33 5.15 17.50
C GLY A 92 -3.35 3.70 17.02
N SER A 93 -2.21 3.11 16.64
CA SER A 93 -2.12 1.71 16.22
C SER A 93 -0.82 1.06 16.71
N SER A 94 -0.93 0.03 17.54
CA SER A 94 0.24 -0.75 17.97
C SER A 94 0.77 -1.70 16.90
N GLU A 95 -0.04 -2.01 15.87
CA GLU A 95 0.26 -3.05 14.88
C GLU A 95 0.75 -2.45 13.55
N TRP A 96 0.30 -1.24 13.21
CA TRP A 96 0.53 -0.60 11.91
C TRP A 96 1.44 0.62 12.05
N LEU A 97 2.66 0.42 12.55
CA LEU A 97 3.65 1.49 12.69
C LEU A 97 4.32 1.80 11.35
N PRO A 98 4.36 3.08 10.91
CA PRO A 98 5.00 3.44 9.66
C PRO A 98 6.51 3.16 9.75
N SER A 99 6.93 2.06 9.12
CA SER A 99 8.31 1.59 9.06
C SER A 99 8.60 1.06 7.67
N SER A 100 9.87 1.03 7.25
CA SER A 100 10.24 0.45 5.95
C SER A 100 9.83 -1.01 5.82
N LYS A 101 9.75 -1.75 6.94
CA LYS A 101 9.28 -3.14 6.95
C LYS A 101 7.77 -3.19 6.69
N ASN A 102 6.97 -2.43 7.45
CA ASN A 102 5.52 -2.43 7.26
C ASN A 102 5.12 -1.89 5.89
N LEU A 103 5.80 -0.86 5.37
CA LEU A 103 5.54 -0.37 4.01
C LEU A 103 5.88 -1.40 2.92
N TRP A 104 6.83 -2.30 3.20
CA TRP A 104 7.20 -3.39 2.30
C TRP A 104 6.22 -4.57 2.39
N ASP A 105 5.88 -4.97 3.62
CA ASP A 105 5.03 -6.13 3.89
C ASP A 105 3.54 -5.82 3.63
N ASP A 106 3.06 -4.65 4.05
CA ASP A 106 1.63 -4.29 4.12
C ASP A 106 1.21 -3.19 3.14
N GLY A 107 2.19 -2.56 2.46
CA GLY A 107 1.95 -1.43 1.56
C GLY A 107 1.82 -0.08 2.27
N LEU A 108 1.37 0.93 1.51
CA LEU A 108 1.28 2.32 1.95
C LEU A 108 -0.12 2.60 2.48
N TYR A 109 -0.19 3.15 3.69
CA TYR A 109 -1.47 3.52 4.31
C TYR A 109 -1.43 4.90 4.93
N GLN A 110 -2.60 5.54 4.96
CA GLN A 110 -2.80 6.80 5.65
C GLN A 110 -4.15 6.83 6.35
N ARG A 111 -4.17 7.43 7.54
CA ARG A 111 -5.39 7.75 8.26
C ARG A 111 -5.68 9.23 8.14
N MET A 112 -6.94 9.56 7.95
CA MET A 112 -7.41 10.94 7.86
C MET A 112 -8.76 11.10 8.55
N ASP A 113 -8.94 12.22 9.23
CA ASP A 113 -10.20 12.56 9.87
C ASP A 113 -11.05 13.46 8.98
N PHE A 114 -12.37 13.28 9.07
CA PHE A 114 -13.35 14.06 8.33
C PHE A 114 -14.65 14.25 9.12
N GLU A 115 -15.40 15.31 8.81
CA GLU A 115 -16.72 15.57 9.40
C GLU A 115 -17.82 15.17 8.40
N LYS A 116 -18.81 14.41 8.88
CA LYS A 116 -20.00 14.06 8.10
C LYS A 116 -21.24 14.09 8.99
N ASN A 117 -22.29 14.78 8.53
CA ASN A 117 -23.56 14.94 9.26
C ASN A 117 -23.41 15.49 10.69
N GLY A 118 -22.38 16.31 10.95
CA GLY A 118 -22.07 16.85 12.27
C GLY A 118 -21.42 15.87 13.26
N GLY A 119 -20.99 14.69 12.77
CA GLY A 119 -20.15 13.75 13.51
C GLY A 119 -18.73 13.72 12.97
N GLN A 120 -17.78 13.34 13.82
CA GLN A 120 -16.37 13.13 13.46
C GLN A 120 -16.15 11.66 13.10
N TRP A 121 -15.41 11.42 12.04
CA TRP A 121 -15.09 10.08 11.53
C TRP A 121 -13.63 10.02 11.12
N SER A 122 -13.06 8.82 11.11
CA SER A 122 -11.75 8.57 10.51
C SER A 122 -11.88 7.64 9.32
N LEU A 123 -11.18 7.95 8.23
CA LEU A 123 -10.96 7.07 7.11
C LEU A 123 -9.51 6.58 7.14
N LEU A 124 -9.32 5.27 7.05
CA LEU A 124 -8.01 4.68 6.88
C LEU A 124 -7.98 3.96 5.53
N VAL A 125 -6.97 4.28 4.73
CA VAL A 125 -6.84 3.82 3.34
C VAL A 125 -5.50 3.16 3.13
N TRP A 126 -5.46 2.19 2.22
CA TRP A 126 -4.28 1.43 1.83
C TRP A 126 -4.10 1.41 0.32
N ILE A 127 -2.85 1.28 -0.10
CA ILE A 127 -2.42 0.89 -1.43
C ILE A 127 -1.34 -0.17 -1.26
N ALA A 128 -1.53 -1.33 -1.87
CA ALA A 128 -0.58 -2.42 -1.79
C ALA A 128 -0.56 -3.20 -3.11
N HIS A 129 0.37 -4.15 -3.20
CA HIS A 129 0.44 -5.13 -4.26
C HIS A 129 0.39 -6.53 -3.66
N ASP A 130 -0.57 -7.34 -4.10
CA ASP A 130 -0.64 -8.76 -3.78
C ASP A 130 -0.27 -9.60 -5.02
N ASP A 131 0.37 -10.76 -4.82
CA ASP A 131 0.77 -11.66 -5.92
C ASP A 131 -0.43 -12.19 -6.73
N SER A 132 -1.60 -12.32 -6.10
CA SER A 132 -2.82 -12.85 -6.71
C SER A 132 -3.68 -11.77 -7.35
N ASP A 133 -3.78 -10.61 -6.71
CA ASP A 133 -4.68 -9.53 -7.12
C ASP A 133 -3.98 -8.36 -7.81
N GLY A 134 -2.64 -8.27 -7.75
CA GLY A 134 -1.89 -7.14 -8.29
C GLY A 134 -2.01 -5.91 -7.39
N VAL A 135 -1.90 -4.71 -7.99
CA VAL A 135 -2.04 -3.45 -7.24
C VAL A 135 -3.52 -3.19 -6.94
N TYR A 136 -3.81 -2.96 -5.67
CA TYR A 136 -5.15 -2.64 -5.16
C TYR A 136 -5.09 -1.48 -4.16
N THR A 137 -6.27 -0.97 -3.84
CA THR A 137 -6.55 -0.03 -2.77
C THR A 137 -7.65 -0.59 -1.88
N SER A 138 -7.52 -0.35 -0.58
CA SER A 138 -8.54 -0.72 0.38
C SER A 138 -8.83 0.42 1.35
N PHE A 139 -9.95 0.34 2.04
CA PHE A 139 -10.29 1.31 3.07
C PHE A 139 -11.14 0.70 4.18
N ILE A 140 -11.17 1.42 5.29
CA ILE A 140 -12.00 1.17 6.46
C ILE A 140 -12.41 2.50 7.07
N VAL A 141 -13.62 2.59 7.60
CA VAL A 141 -14.14 3.79 8.25
C VAL A 141 -14.38 3.53 9.74
N TYR A 142 -13.93 4.46 10.56
CA TYR A 142 -14.13 4.47 12.01
C TYR A 142 -15.02 5.64 12.43
N ASP A 143 -15.80 5.42 13.49
CA ASP A 143 -16.49 6.50 14.19
C ASP A 143 -15.59 7.24 15.20
N GLU A 144 -16.15 8.22 15.91
CA GLU A 144 -15.46 8.98 16.96
C GLU A 144 -14.95 8.09 18.12
N GLY A 145 -15.60 6.95 18.36
CA GLY A 145 -15.19 5.96 19.35
C GLY A 145 -14.03 5.06 18.89
N GLY A 146 -13.67 5.13 17.60
CA GLY A 146 -12.70 4.24 16.98
C GLY A 146 -13.27 2.87 16.64
N GLU A 147 -14.59 2.70 16.68
CA GLU A 147 -15.24 1.45 16.25
C GLU A 147 -15.33 1.43 14.72
N THR A 148 -15.08 0.27 14.11
CA THR A 148 -15.29 0.08 12.68
C THR A 148 -16.78 0.17 12.35
N VAL A 149 -17.12 1.03 11.41
CA VAL A 149 -18.50 1.37 11.05
C VAL A 149 -18.74 1.35 9.54
N THR A 150 -17.81 0.76 8.77
CA THR A 150 -17.90 0.72 7.31
C THR A 150 -19.25 0.17 6.83
N ASP A 151 -19.73 -0.93 7.43
CA ASP A 151 -21.04 -1.52 7.14
C ASP A 151 -22.23 -0.69 7.63
N ALA A 152 -22.04 0.06 8.72
CA ALA A 152 -23.08 0.87 9.34
C ALA A 152 -23.37 2.18 8.59
N LEU A 153 -22.45 2.60 7.71
CA LEU A 153 -22.58 3.82 6.93
C LEU A 153 -23.48 3.67 5.68
N ASP A 154 -24.13 2.51 5.49
CA ASP A 154 -24.95 2.17 4.30
C ASP A 154 -24.23 2.55 3.00
N ILE A 155 -22.91 2.30 2.96
CA ILE A 155 -22.05 2.65 1.83
C ILE A 155 -22.43 1.71 0.68
N GLN A 156 -23.27 2.20 -0.23
CA GLN A 156 -23.60 1.49 -1.46
C GLN A 156 -22.46 1.63 -2.45
N LEU A 157 -21.41 0.86 -2.24
CA LEU A 157 -20.34 0.69 -3.21
C LEU A 157 -20.84 -0.14 -4.39
N SER A 158 -20.32 0.16 -5.57
CA SER A 158 -20.47 -0.70 -6.74
C SER A 158 -19.79 -2.05 -6.49
N SER A 159 -20.03 -3.00 -7.40
CA SER A 159 -19.34 -4.29 -7.42
C SER A 159 -17.82 -4.18 -7.64
N ALA A 160 -17.29 -2.95 -7.79
CA ALA A 160 -15.86 -2.70 -7.83
C ALA A 160 -15.17 -2.94 -6.48
N TRP A 161 -15.94 -2.90 -5.40
CA TRP A 161 -15.47 -3.13 -4.04
C TRP A 161 -15.98 -4.48 -3.57
N GLU A 162 -15.06 -5.37 -3.27
CA GLU A 162 -15.36 -6.63 -2.60
C GLU A 162 -15.14 -6.44 -1.10
N ASP A 163 -16.12 -6.91 -0.33
CA ASP A 163 -16.02 -7.03 1.11
C ASP A 163 -15.08 -8.20 1.42
N GLU A 164 -13.94 -7.92 2.04
CA GLU A 164 -13.14 -8.99 2.64
C GLU A 164 -13.82 -9.38 3.96
N LEU A 165 -14.84 -10.24 3.83
CA LEU A 165 -15.68 -10.73 4.93
C LEU A 165 -14.91 -11.39 6.10
N ASP A 166 -13.61 -11.65 5.93
CA ASP A 166 -12.73 -12.24 6.93
C ASP A 166 -11.79 -11.22 7.63
N ALA A 167 -11.76 -9.94 7.23
CA ALA A 167 -10.85 -8.92 7.71
C ALA A 167 -11.58 -7.68 8.25
N ASP A 168 -11.79 -7.59 9.57
CA ASP A 168 -12.06 -6.38 10.39
C ASP A 168 -12.88 -5.20 9.82
N GLY A 169 -13.72 -5.41 8.78
CA GLY A 169 -14.52 -4.39 8.07
C GLY A 169 -13.79 -3.65 6.94
N PHE A 170 -12.81 -4.29 6.30
CA PHE A 170 -12.10 -3.78 5.13
C PHE A 170 -12.86 -3.98 3.82
N PHE A 171 -12.83 -2.95 2.97
CA PHE A 171 -13.28 -3.04 1.58
C PHE A 171 -12.09 -2.88 0.65
N CYS A 172 -11.94 -3.81 -0.29
CA CYS A 172 -10.83 -3.87 -1.23
C CYS A 172 -11.35 -3.81 -2.67
N ASN A 173 -10.64 -3.12 -3.56
CA ASN A 173 -10.97 -3.19 -4.98
C ASN A 173 -10.19 -4.35 -5.65
N THR A 174 -10.85 -5.48 -5.83
CA THR A 174 -10.26 -6.69 -6.42
C THR A 174 -10.75 -6.88 -7.86
N GLY A 175 -10.23 -7.90 -8.53
CA GLY A 175 -10.73 -8.33 -9.85
C GLY A 175 -10.43 -7.34 -10.99
N GLU A 176 -11.46 -6.80 -11.63
CA GLU A 176 -11.28 -5.97 -12.84
C GLU A 176 -10.73 -4.56 -12.56
N TYR A 177 -10.70 -4.16 -11.30
CA TYR A 177 -10.22 -2.84 -10.88
C TYR A 177 -8.77 -2.86 -10.40
N SER A 178 -8.23 -4.04 -10.12
CA SER A 178 -6.83 -4.19 -9.74
C SER A 178 -5.92 -4.15 -10.97
N ILE A 179 -4.65 -3.81 -10.74
CA ILE A 179 -3.66 -3.66 -11.81
C ILE A 179 -2.57 -4.72 -11.66
N VAL A 180 -2.60 -5.72 -12.53
CA VAL A 180 -1.57 -6.76 -12.55
C VAL A 180 -0.26 -6.24 -13.16
N ILE A 181 0.83 -6.32 -12.39
CA ILE A 181 2.16 -5.95 -12.85
C ILE A 181 2.82 -7.15 -13.53
N THR A 182 2.88 -7.11 -14.85
CA THR A 182 3.64 -8.10 -15.64
C THR A 182 5.05 -7.60 -15.96
N LYS A 183 5.93 -8.49 -16.39
CA LYS A 183 7.31 -8.17 -16.80
C LYS A 183 7.43 -7.07 -17.87
N ASP A 184 6.37 -6.88 -18.66
CA ASP A 184 6.30 -5.91 -19.75
C ASP A 184 5.61 -4.59 -19.32
N SER A 185 5.18 -4.49 -18.06
CA SER A 185 4.49 -3.33 -17.48
C SER A 185 5.48 -2.23 -17.14
N VAL A 186 5.94 -1.50 -18.15
CA VAL A 186 6.81 -0.32 -17.93
C VAL A 186 6.02 0.81 -17.28
N ASP A 187 4.77 1.01 -17.72
CA ASP A 187 3.84 1.95 -17.12
C ASP A 187 2.51 1.25 -16.87
N ILE A 188 1.83 1.65 -15.79
CA ILE A 188 0.46 1.22 -15.47
C ILE A 188 -0.52 2.38 -15.60
N ASP A 189 -1.75 2.08 -16.02
CA ASP A 189 -2.84 3.05 -16.08
C ASP A 189 -3.66 2.99 -14.79
N THR A 190 -3.65 4.08 -14.02
CA THR A 190 -4.34 4.19 -12.73
C THR A 190 -5.82 4.52 -12.84
N SER A 191 -6.38 4.60 -14.05
CA SER A 191 -7.76 5.09 -14.25
C SER A 191 -8.83 4.24 -13.54
N SER A 192 -8.62 2.92 -13.41
CA SER A 192 -9.53 2.05 -12.64
C SER A 192 -9.54 2.40 -11.16
N LEU A 193 -8.35 2.54 -10.56
CA LEU A 193 -8.16 2.93 -9.16
C LEU A 193 -8.69 4.34 -8.89
N GLU A 194 -8.43 5.30 -9.78
CA GLU A 194 -8.98 6.66 -9.70
C GLU A 194 -10.52 6.65 -9.66
N GLY A 195 -11.15 5.77 -10.46
CA GLY A 195 -12.60 5.58 -10.48
C GLY A 195 -13.14 5.07 -9.15
N ALA A 196 -12.51 4.02 -8.60
CA ALA A 196 -12.90 3.44 -7.31
C ALA A 196 -12.77 4.47 -6.17
N VAL A 197 -11.64 5.18 -6.09
CA VAL A 197 -11.43 6.25 -5.09
C VAL A 197 -12.47 7.35 -5.24
N SER A 198 -12.77 7.78 -6.47
CA SER A 198 -13.78 8.83 -6.72
C SER A 198 -15.19 8.39 -6.27
N GLU A 199 -15.52 7.12 -6.46
CA GLU A 199 -16.77 6.53 -5.97
C GLU A 199 -16.85 6.61 -4.44
N LEU A 200 -15.83 6.11 -3.72
CA LEU A 200 -15.82 6.17 -2.26
C LEU A 200 -15.97 7.61 -1.75
N LEU A 201 -15.16 8.53 -2.29
CA LEU A 201 -15.18 9.93 -1.88
C LEU A 201 -16.53 10.60 -2.17
N SER A 202 -17.30 10.12 -3.14
CA SER A 202 -18.66 10.62 -3.38
C SER A 202 -19.66 10.21 -2.29
N ILE A 203 -19.39 9.10 -1.59
CA ILE A 203 -20.27 8.54 -0.55
C ILE A 203 -19.93 9.12 0.82
N ILE A 204 -18.64 9.33 1.13
CA ILE A 204 -18.23 9.82 2.46
C ILE A 204 -18.31 11.35 2.62
N ARG A 205 -18.51 12.09 1.53
CA ARG A 205 -18.97 13.50 1.58
C ARG A 205 -20.38 13.59 2.18
#